data_AF-A0AAU9BMF6-F1
#
_entry.id   AF-A0AAU9BMF6-F1
#
_cell.length_a   1.000
_cell.length_b   1.000
_cell.length_c   1.000
_cell.angle_alpha   90.00
_cell.angle_beta   90.00
_cell.angle_gamma   90.00
#
_symmetry.space_group_name_H-M   'P 1'
#
loop_
_entity.id
_entity.type
_entity.pdbx_description
1 polymer ?
#
loop_
_entity_poly.entity_id
_entity_poly.type
_entity_poly.pdbx_seq_one_letter_code
_entity_poly.pdbx_strand_id
1 'polypeptide(L)' 'MFKLNRSLLAVLLLSGCSSDLVLNPPKQPEYKSMPEITQSVTPSQQRAIMAGERPDWSERTPVKTIKQY' A
#
# COMPACT_ATOMS: atom_id res chain seq x y z
N MET A 1 -2.93 24.99 -58.94
CA MET A 1 -3.07 23.66 -58.32
C MET A 1 -2.52 23.71 -56.90
N PHE A 2 -3.35 23.92 -55.86
CA PHE A 2 -2.94 23.86 -54.44
C PHE A 2 -4.14 23.61 -53.49
N LYS A 3 -5.18 22.89 -53.94
CA LYS A 3 -6.39 22.64 -53.13
C LYS A 3 -6.40 21.28 -52.40
N LEU A 4 -5.43 20.40 -52.68
CA LEU A 4 -5.38 19.04 -52.13
C LEU A 4 -4.65 18.90 -50.77
N ASN A 5 -3.88 19.92 -50.36
CA ASN A 5 -2.99 19.79 -49.18
C ASN A 5 -3.72 19.94 -47.83
N ARG A 6 -4.83 20.69 -47.79
CA ARG A 6 -5.59 20.88 -46.52
C ARG A 6 -6.38 19.65 -46.10
N SER A 7 -6.93 18.92 -47.06
CA SER A 7 -7.72 17.72 -46.78
C SER A 7 -6.82 16.57 -46.29
N LEU A 8 -5.63 16.40 -46.89
CA LEU A 8 -4.67 15.40 -46.44
C LEU A 8 -4.15 15.69 -45.03
N LEU A 9 -3.90 16.96 -44.72
CA LEU A 9 -3.51 17.41 -43.38
C LEU A 9 -4.61 17.15 -42.34
N ALA A 10 -5.88 17.37 -42.71
CA ALA A 10 -7.01 17.10 -41.85
C ALA A 10 -7.15 15.60 -41.53
N VAL A 11 -6.94 14.72 -42.51
CA VAL A 11 -6.97 13.25 -42.31
C VAL A 11 -5.86 12.80 -41.37
N LEU A 12 -4.65 13.35 -41.51
CA LEU A 12 -3.52 13.03 -40.64
C LEU A 12 -3.76 13.50 -39.19
N LEU A 13 -4.32 14.70 -39.00
CA LEU A 13 -4.68 15.22 -37.68
C LEU A 13 -5.83 14.42 -37.03
N LEU A 14 -6.82 13.99 -37.82
CA LEU A 14 -7.94 13.17 -37.34
C LEU A 14 -7.54 11.71 -37.04
N SER A 15 -6.44 11.22 -37.63
CA SER A 15 -5.91 9.86 -37.35
C SER A 15 -5.04 9.77 -36.10
N GLY A 16 -4.74 10.88 -35.43
CA GLY A 16 -3.74 10.95 -34.36
C GLY A 16 -4.32 11.33 -32.99
N CYS A 17 -5.17 10.50 -32.40
CA CYS A 17 -5.63 10.68 -31.01
C CYS A 17 -5.67 9.37 -30.22
N SER A 18 -4.65 8.53 -30.34
CA SER A 18 -4.48 7.38 -29.43
C SER A 18 -3.02 7.05 -29.26
N SER A 19 -2.36 7.84 -28.43
CA SER A 19 -1.12 7.46 -27.79
C SER A 19 -1.09 8.19 -26.46
N ASP A 20 -1.97 7.80 -25.54
CA ASP A 20 -1.63 7.94 -24.13
C ASP A 20 -0.50 6.94 -23.88
N LEU A 21 0.70 7.36 -24.28
CA LEU A 21 1.92 6.63 -24.03
C LEU A 21 2.08 6.72 -22.51
N VAL A 22 1.69 5.65 -21.81
CA VAL A 22 1.92 5.50 -20.37
C VAL A 22 3.45 5.43 -20.17
N LEU A 23 4.07 6.61 -20.19
CA LEU A 23 5.51 6.84 -20.16
C LEU A 23 6.11 6.45 -18.79
N ASN A 24 5.24 6.20 -17.81
CA ASN A 24 5.57 5.58 -16.55
C ASN A 24 4.47 4.57 -16.23
N PRO A 25 4.71 3.25 -16.35
CA PRO A 25 3.82 2.29 -15.71
C PRO A 25 3.71 2.68 -14.23
N PRO A 26 2.51 2.65 -13.63
CA PRO A 26 2.36 2.96 -12.22
C PRO A 26 3.33 2.08 -11.44
N LYS A 27 4.20 2.71 -10.62
CA LYS A 27 5.07 1.97 -9.70
C LYS A 27 4.18 1.03 -8.92
N GLN A 28 4.52 -0.26 -8.93
CA GLN A 28 3.79 -1.25 -8.15
C GLN A 28 3.71 -0.72 -6.71
N PRO A 29 2.51 -0.71 -6.10
CA PRO A 29 2.39 -0.22 -4.73
C PRO A 29 3.34 -1.03 -3.86
N GLU A 30 4.27 -0.34 -3.19
CA GLU A 30 5.10 -0.98 -2.18
C GLU A 30 4.17 -1.60 -1.15
N TYR A 31 4.20 -2.93 -1.04
CA TYR A 31 3.43 -3.62 -0.04
C TYR A 31 4.01 -3.28 1.34
N LYS A 32 3.39 -2.31 2.01
CA LYS A 32 3.67 -2.03 3.41
C LYS A 32 3.07 -3.17 4.22
N SER A 33 3.93 -4.00 4.80
CA SER A 33 3.48 -5.05 5.73
C SER A 33 2.64 -4.40 6.83
N MET A 34 1.45 -4.95 7.06
CA MET A 34 0.61 -4.53 8.19
C MET A 34 1.45 -4.61 9.47
N PRO A 35 1.45 -3.58 10.33
CA PRO A 35 2.06 -3.71 11.64
C PRO A 35 1.41 -4.89 12.38
N GLU A 36 2.21 -5.63 13.14
CA GLU A 36 1.70 -6.72 13.94
C GLU A 36 0.80 -6.14 15.05
N ILE A 37 -0.52 -6.36 14.95
CA ILE A 37 -1.53 -5.86 15.90
C ILE A 37 -1.67 -6.82 17.10
N THR A 38 -1.11 -8.03 17.00
CA THR A 38 -1.20 -9.05 18.04
C THR A 38 -0.18 -8.80 19.14
N GLN A 39 -0.67 -8.56 20.36
CA GLN A 39 0.16 -8.49 21.57
C GLN A 39 0.06 -9.80 22.36
N SER A 40 1.19 -10.30 22.86
CA SER A 40 1.21 -11.43 23.79
C SER A 40 0.66 -11.05 25.17
N VAL A 41 -0.12 -11.97 25.74
CA VAL A 41 -0.73 -11.84 27.08
C VAL A 41 0.27 -12.26 28.16
N THR A 42 0.44 -11.46 29.21
CA THR A 42 1.28 -11.81 30.37
C THR A 42 0.58 -12.86 31.25
N PRO A 43 1.29 -13.60 32.11
CA PRO A 43 0.67 -14.57 33.02
C PRO A 43 -0.37 -13.96 33.97
N SER A 44 -0.16 -12.72 34.43
CA SER A 44 -1.10 -11.95 35.25
C SER A 44 -2.37 -11.61 34.47
N GLN A 45 -2.24 -11.12 33.25
CA GLN A 45 -3.37 -10.84 32.35
C GLN A 45 -4.14 -12.11 32.02
N GLN A 46 -3.45 -13.22 31.74
CA GLN A 46 -4.08 -14.51 31.50
C GLN A 46 -4.90 -14.97 32.71
N ARG A 47 -4.37 -14.79 33.92
CA ARG A 47 -5.11 -15.09 35.16
C ARG A 47 -6.38 -14.24 35.29
N ALA A 48 -6.27 -12.93 35.07
CA ALA A 48 -7.43 -12.02 35.15
C ALA A 48 -8.51 -12.40 34.13
N ILE A 49 -8.12 -12.74 32.90
CA ILE A 49 -9.04 -13.22 31.84
C ILE A 49 -9.77 -14.49 32.30
N MET A 50 -9.05 -15.48 32.85
CA MET A 50 -9.64 -16.72 33.33
C MET A 50 -10.55 -16.52 34.55
N ALA A 51 -10.25 -15.52 35.39
CA ALA A 51 -11.05 -15.16 36.55
C ALA A 51 -12.30 -14.31 36.19
N GLY A 52 -12.42 -13.86 34.93
CA GLY A 52 -13.46 -12.91 34.52
C GLY A 52 -13.24 -11.49 35.05
N GLU A 53 -12.04 -11.19 35.55
CA GLU A 53 -11.63 -9.87 36.00
C GLU A 53 -11.12 -9.03 34.82
N ARG A 54 -11.04 -7.71 35.01
CA ARG A 54 -10.47 -6.81 33.99
C ARG A 54 -8.93 -6.94 34.00
N PRO A 55 -8.29 -7.44 32.93
CA PRO A 55 -6.83 -7.48 32.84
C PRO A 55 -6.26 -6.07 32.74
N ASP A 56 -5.09 -5.87 33.35
CA ASP A 56 -4.31 -4.64 33.20
C ASP A 56 -3.50 -4.68 31.90
N TRP A 57 -3.93 -3.91 30.91
CA TRP A 57 -3.28 -3.81 29.60
C TRP A 57 -2.04 -2.88 29.58
N SER A 58 -1.73 -2.22 30.70
CA SER A 58 -0.51 -1.40 30.81
C SER A 58 0.75 -2.28 30.91
N GLU A 59 0.61 -3.50 31.44
CA GLU A 59 1.68 -4.48 31.50
C GLU A 59 1.98 -5.03 30.09
N ARG A 60 3.20 -4.80 29.61
CA ARG A 60 3.66 -5.33 28.32
C ARG A 60 4.73 -6.37 28.55
N THR A 61 4.62 -7.48 27.82
CA THR A 61 5.72 -8.44 27.72
C THR A 61 6.92 -7.72 27.10
N PRO A 62 8.12 -7.80 27.70
CA PRO A 62 9.30 -7.18 27.14
C PRO A 62 9.56 -7.80 25.77
N VAL A 63 9.45 -7.00 24.71
CA VAL A 63 9.89 -7.41 23.38
C VAL A 63 11.39 -7.61 23.50
N LYS A 64 11.86 -8.86 23.46
CA LYS A 64 13.29 -9.15 23.33
C LYS A 64 13.74 -8.57 22.01
N THR A 65 14.20 -7.32 22.00
CA THR A 65 14.91 -6.77 20.85
C THR A 65 16.22 -7.51 20.80
N ILE A 66 16.28 -8.56 19.99
CA ILE A 66 17.53 -9.26 19.68
C ILE A 66 18.40 -8.21 18.98
N LYS A 67 19.34 -7.61 19.71
CA LYS A 67 20.41 -6.82 19.10
C LYS A 67 21.27 -7.82 18.31
N GLN A 68 21.03 -7.90 17.01
CA GLN A 68 21.98 -8.53 16.10
C GLN A 68 23.14 -7.53 15.93
N TYR A 69 24.31 -7.92 16.45
CA TYR A 69 25.59 -7.26 16.18
C TYR A 69 26.15 -7.73 14.85
#